data_AF-A0AAV7JUV5-F1
#
_entry.id   AF-A0AAV7JUV5-F1
#
_cell.length_a   1.000
_cell.length_b   1.000
_cell.length_c   1.000
_cell.angle_alpha   90.00
_cell.angle_beta   90.00
_cell.angle_gamma   90.00
#
_symmetry.space_group_name_H-M   'P 1'
#
loop_
_entity.id
_entity.type
_entity.pdbx_description
1 polymer ?
#
loop_
_entity_poly.entity_id
_entity_poly.type
_entity_poly.pdbx_seq_one_letter_code
_entity_poly.pdbx_strand_id
1 'polypeptide(L)'
;MTTAARPTFEPARGGRGKGENDLSAISKQYSSRDMPAQLKLKTRQPGQDTQEEIMGRDLRKELELKEMNAKDKSDRHNQTQDGSVAKSHRVEHMTVFKLDADDISTEVINYLQPFQVFNLSAAIIF
;
A
#
# COMPACT_ATOMS: atom_id res chain seq x y z
N MET A 1 -15.32 -38.50 -16.39
CA MET A 1 -14.77 -37.35 -15.64
C MET A 1 -15.97 -36.63 -15.01
N THR A 2 -16.04 -36.49 -13.68
CA THR A 2 -17.25 -35.94 -12.99
C THR A 2 -17.15 -34.42 -12.80
N THR A 3 -18.30 -33.74 -12.83
CA THR A 3 -18.46 -32.28 -12.91
C THR A 3 -18.65 -31.58 -11.55
N ALA A 4 -18.22 -32.21 -10.45
CA ALA A 4 -18.47 -31.69 -9.11
C ALA A 4 -17.70 -30.38 -8.80
N ALA A 5 -16.55 -30.16 -9.45
CA ALA A 5 -15.82 -28.91 -9.36
C ALA A 5 -16.51 -27.85 -10.24
N ARG A 6 -17.28 -26.96 -9.61
CA ARG A 6 -17.94 -25.80 -10.25
C ARG A 6 -17.44 -24.50 -9.62
N PRO A 7 -17.20 -23.44 -10.42
CA PRO A 7 -16.91 -22.11 -9.89
C PRO A 7 -18.14 -21.54 -9.16
N THR A 8 -17.91 -20.64 -8.21
CA THR A 8 -18.93 -19.83 -7.55
C THR A 8 -19.09 -18.51 -8.29
N PHE A 9 -20.25 -18.26 -8.90
CA PHE A 9 -20.53 -17.00 -9.60
C PHE A 9 -21.22 -15.96 -8.71
N GLU A 10 -21.91 -16.41 -7.67
CA GLU A 10 -22.58 -15.58 -6.68
C GLU A 10 -22.02 -15.88 -5.29
N PRO A 11 -21.57 -14.88 -4.52
CA PRO A 11 -21.11 -15.09 -3.16
C PRO A 11 -22.27 -15.35 -2.20
N ALA A 12 -22.00 -16.02 -1.08
CA ALA A 12 -22.98 -16.18 -0.01
C ALA A 12 -23.33 -14.81 0.60
N ARG A 13 -24.63 -14.53 0.78
CA ARG A 13 -25.11 -13.32 1.44
C ARG A 13 -25.16 -13.54 2.97
N GLY A 14 -24.68 -12.56 3.73
CA GLY A 14 -24.90 -12.51 5.18
C GLY A 14 -26.35 -12.19 5.53
N GLY A 15 -26.72 -12.32 6.80
CA GLY A 15 -28.07 -12.07 7.31
C GLY A 15 -28.91 -13.32 7.54
N ARG A 16 -28.32 -14.51 7.67
CA ARG A 16 -29.03 -15.77 7.99
C ARG A 16 -28.29 -16.64 9.01
N GLY A 17 -27.08 -16.24 9.41
CA GLY A 17 -26.22 -16.95 10.35
C GLY A 17 -26.42 -16.53 11.80
N LYS A 18 -25.55 -17.08 12.67
CA LYS A 18 -25.54 -16.84 14.11
C LYS A 18 -25.32 -15.34 14.39
N GLY A 19 -26.26 -14.72 15.08
CA GLY A 19 -26.15 -13.33 15.56
C GLY A 19 -26.60 -12.25 14.59
N GLU A 20 -27.24 -12.59 13.47
CA GLU A 20 -27.57 -11.62 12.41
C GLU A 20 -29.03 -11.15 12.39
N ASN A 21 -30.02 -12.01 12.70
CA ASN A 21 -31.46 -11.68 12.59
C ASN A 21 -32.24 -11.81 13.91
N ASP A 22 -32.29 -13.01 14.48
CA ASP A 22 -33.17 -13.30 15.62
C ASP A 22 -32.37 -13.44 16.91
N LEU A 23 -32.47 -12.42 17.77
CA LEU A 23 -31.97 -12.44 19.14
C LEU A 23 -32.79 -13.39 20.05
N SER A 24 -33.91 -13.93 19.58
CA SER A 24 -34.75 -14.88 20.32
C SER A 24 -34.23 -16.32 20.24
N ALA A 25 -33.53 -16.68 19.16
CA ALA A 25 -32.90 -17.98 18.96
C ALA A 25 -31.40 -17.93 19.32
N ILE A 26 -31.06 -17.32 20.47
CA ILE A 26 -29.67 -17.22 20.93
C ILE A 26 -29.14 -18.61 21.29
N SER A 27 -28.17 -19.08 20.49
CA SER A 27 -27.39 -20.27 20.78
C SER A 27 -26.46 -20.04 21.98
N LYS A 28 -26.35 -21.04 22.84
CA LYS A 28 -25.40 -21.05 23.98
C LYS A 28 -23.96 -21.38 23.57
N GLN A 29 -23.71 -21.65 22.28
CA GLN A 29 -22.38 -21.95 21.78
C GLN A 29 -21.55 -20.67 21.71
N TYR A 30 -20.36 -20.66 22.30
CA TYR A 30 -19.39 -19.56 22.22
C TYR A 30 -18.03 -20.12 21.82
N SER A 31 -17.28 -19.36 21.01
CA SER A 31 -15.89 -19.67 20.70
C SER A 31 -14.98 -19.20 21.83
N SER A 32 -13.78 -19.77 21.95
CA SER A 32 -12.74 -19.23 22.83
C SER A 32 -12.37 -17.78 22.48
N ARG A 33 -12.56 -17.39 21.21
CA ARG A 33 -12.36 -16.01 20.72
C ARG A 33 -13.46 -15.04 21.17
N ASP A 34 -14.65 -15.54 21.49
CA ASP A 34 -15.78 -14.72 21.94
C ASP A 34 -15.73 -14.47 23.46
N MET A 35 -14.71 -15.01 24.15
CA MET A 35 -14.51 -14.73 25.56
C MET A 35 -14.18 -13.25 25.78
N PRO A 36 -14.57 -12.66 26.93
CA PRO A 36 -14.36 -11.24 27.20
C PRO A 36 -12.89 -10.83 27.05
N ALA A 37 -12.60 -10.00 26.05
CA ALA A 37 -11.28 -9.44 25.79
C ALA A 37 -11.41 -7.97 25.37
N GLN A 38 -10.44 -7.14 25.78
CA GLN A 38 -10.37 -5.70 25.43
C GLN A 38 -11.67 -4.92 25.70
N LEU A 39 -12.21 -5.06 26.92
CA LEU A 39 -13.46 -4.40 27.33
C LEU A 39 -13.37 -2.87 27.48
N LYS A 40 -12.17 -2.29 27.33
CA LYS A 40 -11.92 -0.86 27.51
C LYS A 40 -11.46 -0.24 26.19
N LEU A 41 -12.26 0.69 25.66
CA LEU A 41 -11.88 1.51 24.52
C LEU A 41 -10.88 2.57 24.98
N LYS A 42 -9.74 2.66 24.27
CA LYS A 42 -8.75 3.72 24.50
C LYS A 42 -9.20 5.00 23.82
N THR A 43 -9.19 6.10 24.54
CA THR A 43 -9.41 7.45 23.98
C THR A 43 -8.07 8.13 23.71
N ARG A 44 -8.06 9.05 22.74
CA ARG A 44 -6.89 9.90 22.49
C ARG A 44 -6.68 10.83 23.68
N GLN A 45 -5.47 10.85 24.22
CA GLN A 45 -5.06 11.77 25.29
C GLN A 45 -4.56 13.09 24.67
N PRO A 46 -4.56 14.21 25.42
CA PRO A 46 -3.92 15.44 24.96
C PRO A 46 -2.47 15.17 24.53
N GLY A 47 -2.05 15.74 23.40
CA GLY A 47 -0.77 15.46 22.75
C GLY A 47 -0.74 14.19 21.87
N GLN A 48 -1.85 13.44 21.75
CA GLN A 48 -2.01 12.33 20.80
C GLN A 48 -2.91 12.71 19.61
N ASP A 49 -2.90 13.97 19.23
CA ASP A 49 -3.77 14.52 18.19
C ASP A 49 -5.25 14.33 18.54
N THR A 50 -5.69 14.95 19.64
CA THR A 50 -7.12 15.02 19.95
C THR A 50 -7.86 15.84 18.89
N GLN A 51 -9.17 15.65 18.76
CA GLN A 51 -9.96 16.39 17.77
C GLN A 51 -9.87 17.91 17.98
N GLU A 52 -9.88 18.35 19.23
CA GLU A 52 -9.75 19.77 19.61
C GLU A 52 -8.42 20.36 19.17
N GLU A 53 -7.31 19.64 19.38
CA GLU A 53 -5.97 20.07 18.95
C GLU A 53 -5.84 20.12 17.43
N ILE A 54 -6.46 19.19 16.70
CA ILE A 54 -6.44 19.19 15.24
C ILE A 54 -7.23 20.38 14.70
N MET A 55 -8.39 20.69 15.30
CA MET A 55 -9.24 21.81 14.87
C MET A 55 -8.58 23.18 15.09
N GLY A 56 -7.74 23.31 16.12
CA GLY A 56 -7.01 24.55 16.41
C GLY A 56 -5.70 24.74 15.61
N ARG A 57 -5.29 23.77 14.79
CA ARG A 57 -4.00 23.80 14.07
C ARG A 57 -4.16 24.14 12.60
N ASP A 58 -3.25 24.98 12.09
CA ASP A 58 -3.09 25.25 10.67
C ASP A 58 -2.26 24.13 9.99
N LEU A 59 -2.93 23.05 9.62
CA LEU A 59 -2.29 21.84 9.06
C LEU A 59 -1.45 22.11 7.81
N ARG A 60 -1.90 23.02 6.93
CA ARG A 60 -1.17 23.36 5.69
C ARG A 60 0.20 23.99 5.98
N LYS A 61 0.23 24.92 6.93
CA LYS A 61 1.45 25.62 7.31
C LYS A 61 2.42 24.69 8.05
N GLU A 62 1.90 23.85 8.94
CA GLU A 62 2.72 22.85 9.64
C GLU A 62 3.35 21.84 8.65
N LEU A 63 2.59 21.41 7.65
CA LEU A 63 3.07 20.51 6.59
C LEU A 63 4.21 21.16 5.80
N GLU A 64 4.03 22.39 5.31
CA GLU A 64 5.04 23.11 4.51
C GLU A 64 6.34 23.29 5.31
N LEU A 65 6.25 23.66 6.59
CA LEU A 65 7.42 23.78 7.47
C LEU A 65 8.12 22.44 7.69
N LYS A 66 7.39 21.34 7.84
CA LYS A 66 7.98 20.00 7.98
C LYS A 66 8.66 19.55 6.70
N GLU A 67 8.07 19.84 5.54
CA GLU A 67 8.66 19.51 4.24
C GLU A 67 9.94 20.29 3.97
N MET A 68 9.97 21.60 4.25
CA MET A 68 11.21 22.40 4.14
C MET A 68 12.32 21.83 5.04
N ASN A 69 12.01 21.54 6.30
CA ASN A 69 12.97 20.95 7.23
C ASN A 69 13.44 19.54 6.83
N ALA A 70 12.59 18.76 6.15
CA ALA A 70 12.95 17.43 5.65
C ALA A 70 13.90 17.54 4.44
N LYS A 71 13.64 18.48 3.52
CA LYS A 71 14.51 18.77 2.37
C LYS A 71 15.91 19.23 2.80
N ASP A 72 15.98 20.17 3.74
CA ASP A 72 17.28 20.65 4.25
C ASP A 72 18.11 19.53 4.91
N LYS A 73 17.46 18.50 5.46
CA LYS A 73 18.12 17.32 6.04
C LYS A 73 18.55 16.32 4.97
N SER A 74 17.73 16.09 3.93
CA SER A 74 18.11 15.21 2.83
C SER A 74 19.31 15.75 2.05
N ASP A 75 19.36 17.06 1.83
CA ASP A 75 20.45 17.70 1.08
C ASP A 75 21.79 17.60 1.82
N ARG A 76 21.77 17.73 3.16
CA ARG A 76 22.94 17.52 4.01
C ARG A 76 23.38 16.05 4.09
N HIS A 77 22.42 15.11 4.08
CA HIS A 77 22.72 13.68 4.08
C HIS A 77 23.40 13.25 2.77
N ASN A 78 22.90 13.71 1.61
CA ASN A 78 23.52 13.45 0.31
C ASN A 78 24.93 14.01 0.21
N GLN A 79 25.18 15.23 0.72
CA GLN A 79 26.52 15.83 0.70
C GLN A 79 27.56 15.07 1.54
N THR A 80 27.13 14.31 2.56
CA THR A 80 28.04 13.50 3.39
C THR A 80 28.35 12.12 2.82
N GLN A 81 27.55 11.61 1.86
CA GLN A 81 27.77 10.29 1.25
C GLN A 81 28.69 10.31 0.02
N ASP A 82 28.85 11.47 -0.63
CA ASP A 82 29.75 11.63 -1.80
C ASP A 82 31.25 11.62 -1.44
N GLY A 83 31.62 11.51 -0.16
CA GLY A 83 33.01 11.60 0.32
C GLY A 83 33.77 10.28 0.48
N SER A 84 33.17 9.09 0.29
CA SER A 84 33.80 7.84 0.76
C SER A 84 33.66 6.57 -0.11
N VAL A 85 33.53 6.66 -1.44
CA VAL A 85 33.56 5.46 -2.29
C VAL A 85 34.44 5.62 -3.53
N ALA A 86 35.72 5.92 -3.31
CA ALA A 86 36.78 5.63 -4.27
C ALA A 86 37.52 4.34 -3.88
N LYS A 87 36.83 3.19 -3.95
CA LYS A 87 37.47 1.87 -4.01
C LYS A 87 36.55 0.86 -4.68
N SER A 88 36.78 0.69 -5.98
CA SER A 88 36.70 -0.54 -6.78
C SER A 88 35.94 -1.70 -6.13
N HIS A 89 34.86 -2.19 -6.75
CA HIS A 89 34.53 -3.62 -6.81
C HIS A 89 33.77 -3.94 -8.11
N ARG A 90 34.53 -4.51 -9.06
CA ARG A 90 34.17 -5.50 -10.08
C ARG A 90 32.68 -5.85 -10.23
N VAL A 91 32.15 -5.59 -11.42
CA VAL A 91 30.80 -5.93 -11.88
C VAL A 91 30.58 -7.45 -11.89
N GLU A 92 29.76 -7.94 -10.96
CA GLU A 92 29.07 -9.23 -11.07
C GLU A 92 27.56 -8.95 -11.25
N HIS A 93 26.94 -9.78 -12.07
CA HIS A 93 25.57 -9.70 -12.58
C HIS A 93 24.51 -9.54 -11.46
N MET A 94 24.09 -8.31 -11.16
CA MET A 94 23.02 -8.02 -10.21
C MET A 94 21.66 -8.35 -10.82
N THR A 95 20.89 -9.19 -10.13
CA THR A 95 19.50 -9.51 -10.45
C THR A 95 18.62 -8.27 -10.42
N VAL A 96 17.82 -8.08 -11.48
CA VAL A 96 16.94 -6.93 -11.80
C VAL A 96 15.89 -6.58 -10.71
N PHE A 97 15.81 -7.34 -9.62
CA PHE A 97 14.78 -7.21 -8.59
C PHE A 97 15.13 -6.29 -7.40
N LYS A 98 16.27 -5.60 -7.42
CA LYS A 98 16.68 -4.67 -6.36
C LYS A 98 17.19 -3.34 -6.92
N LEU A 99 16.39 -2.71 -7.76
CA LEU A 99 16.55 -1.32 -8.16
C LEU A 99 15.30 -0.59 -7.69
N ASP A 100 15.46 0.35 -6.76
CA ASP A 100 14.36 1.14 -6.22
C ASP A 100 13.84 2.09 -7.31
N ALA A 101 12.54 2.37 -7.28
CA ALA A 101 11.79 3.07 -8.33
C ALA A 101 12.23 4.54 -8.57
N ASP A 102 13.10 5.08 -7.72
CA ASP A 102 13.50 6.49 -7.73
C ASP A 102 14.85 6.74 -8.46
N ASP A 103 15.60 5.70 -8.84
CA ASP A 103 16.92 5.80 -9.48
C ASP A 103 16.90 5.84 -11.02
N ILE A 104 15.71 5.84 -11.65
CA ILE A 104 15.60 5.84 -13.12
C ILE A 104 15.66 7.28 -13.62
N SER A 105 16.88 7.76 -13.88
CA SER A 105 17.10 9.06 -14.54
C SER A 105 16.53 9.06 -15.96
N THR A 106 15.82 10.13 -16.29
CA THR A 106 15.05 10.35 -17.53
C THR A 106 15.89 10.54 -18.80
N GLU A 107 17.14 10.07 -18.82
CA GLU A 107 18.04 10.23 -19.98
C GLU A 107 18.14 8.96 -20.85
N VAL A 108 17.63 7.81 -20.39
CA VAL A 108 17.72 6.53 -21.13
C VAL A 108 16.54 6.27 -22.08
N ILE A 109 15.47 7.07 -22.00
CA ILE A 109 14.24 6.87 -22.80
C ILE A 109 14.41 7.33 -24.28
N ASN A 110 15.43 8.14 -24.59
CA ASN A 110 15.58 8.70 -25.94
C ASN A 110 16.40 7.84 -26.94
N TYR A 111 16.86 6.65 -26.55
CA TYR A 111 17.69 5.82 -27.45
C TYR A 111 17.12 4.44 -27.80
N LEU A 112 15.89 4.10 -27.43
CA LEU A 112 15.22 2.89 -27.93
C LEU A 112 14.23 3.21 -29.05
N GLN A 113 14.60 2.76 -30.24
CA GLN A 113 13.93 2.89 -31.53
C GLN A 113 12.40 2.59 -31.50
N PRO A 114 11.60 3.23 -32.37
CA PRO A 114 10.16 2.96 -32.47
C PRO A 114 9.92 1.58 -33.11
N PHE A 115 9.59 0.57 -32.29
CA PHE A 115 9.10 -0.71 -32.80
C PHE A 115 7.63 -0.59 -33.24
N GLN A 116 7.47 -0.76 -34.55
CA GLN A 116 6.28 -0.98 -35.38
C GLN A 116 4.94 -1.21 -34.64
N VAL A 117 4.01 -0.29 -34.90
CA VAL A 117 2.56 -0.50 -34.81
C VAL A 117 2.13 -1.58 -35.82
N PHE A 118 1.86 -2.80 -35.34
CA PHE A 118 1.10 -3.79 -36.11
C PHE A 118 -0.40 -3.56 -35.90
N ASN A 119 -1.03 -2.95 -36.89
CA ASN A 119 -2.48 -2.98 -37.07
C ASN A 119 -2.89 -4.41 -37.48
N LEU A 120 -3.63 -5.12 -36.62
CA LEU A 120 -4.54 -6.17 -37.06
C LEU A 120 -5.97 -5.78 -36.66
N SER A 121 -6.62 -5.04 -37.56
CA SER A 121 -8.06 -4.91 -37.60
C SER A 121 -8.61 -5.84 -38.67
N ALA A 122 -9.69 -6.54 -38.32
CA ALA A 122 -10.69 -7.16 -39.18
C ALA A 122 -10.30 -8.45 -39.95
N ALA A 123 -10.58 -9.60 -39.31
CA ALA A 123 -11.05 -10.78 -40.02
C ALA A 123 -12.52 -10.56 -40.41
N ILE A 124 -12.78 -10.39 -41.70
CA ILE A 124 -14.11 -10.36 -42.31
C ILE A 124 -14.40 -11.74 -42.91
N ILE A 125 -15.46 -12.34 -42.38
CA ILE A 125 -16.42 -13.30 -42.93
C ILE A 125 -16.26 -13.60 -44.44
N PHE A 126 -16.07 -14.88 -44.77
CA PHE A 126 -16.75 -15.57 -45.88
C PHE A 126 -16.96 -17.03 -45.50
#